data_AF-A0A933MF68-F1
#
_entry.id   AF-A0A933MF68-F1
#
_cell.length_a   1.000
_cell.length_b   1.000
_cell.length_c   1.000
_cell.angle_alpha   90.00
_cell.angle_beta   90.00
_cell.angle_gamma   90.00
#
_symmetry.space_group_name_H-M   'P 1'
#
loop_
_entity.id
_entity.type
_entity.pdbx_description
1 polymer ?
#
loop_
_entity_poly.entity_id
_entity_poly.type
_entity_poly.pdbx_seq_one_letter_code
_entity_poly.pdbx_strand_id
1 'polypeptide(L)'
;MAIGSGGKVSADGKGYPGAQGPGKGADGTTMTNNSGSGGGYGGKGGNFAGVAGGNAYGSVVEPTDLGSGGGFGYATYTGGGAGGGALKLTVSGELRVDGSVTANGVATTHIYWWDSGGGGGSGGSVLIRAGSLAGSGLIAANGGSKTVSGGGGGGGGRIAVYHGGPTSFSGIMTAEGGLGRNAGGEPGNLGTVVENGSVKSYSSPGSDSPLTLSPSTETIAAQSTLMETVAAQSASLQNLLSTGALQGAVSFNAFDLVTIKTGPFAGKGFAKGEWTASLEGLTYKGGWKGMAYLRTTDGKLHLKGVTTGDIRGVLDGALSEFAPGSGVYDRFQAAWSFNRLSTAFLSGKLYLSGAALYGASREYPSTRLKTLQTGIEGSMSGYHTGWLNAMATLLTIGQEGSPHDGEGFCVLSHVTGRGSGQAWAYAEESFPGIVIMGGLSDQPVYGLMQAALNGNSSPRTLTMSLERVDAGLAPGTDLKMKAMAPEAVSPGETVNYMVELRNDGLKAADDQALVAVFPPHARFVSASGDHKFYDIAHWIGGTHSPVPFVRWDFDKIPARSSMQLNYQAKIGLAGAHERLEGNLYLIPRASADEIFPAFDPEGGHD
;
A
#
# COMPACT_ATOMS: atom_id res chain seq x y z
N MET A 1 -21.97 9.18 -25.91
CA MET A 1 -20.81 9.76 -26.64
C MET A 1 -20.33 8.73 -27.65
N ALA A 2 -19.99 9.12 -28.88
CA ALA A 2 -19.47 8.21 -29.88
C ALA A 2 -18.13 8.71 -30.43
N ILE A 3 -17.13 7.82 -30.44
CA ILE A 3 -15.88 7.98 -31.18
C ILE A 3 -16.03 7.09 -32.41
N GLY A 4 -16.56 7.66 -33.49
CA GLY A 4 -16.82 6.93 -34.73
C GLY A 4 -15.55 6.43 -35.41
N SER A 5 -15.71 5.58 -36.42
CA SER A 5 -14.59 5.10 -37.24
C SER A 5 -13.76 6.26 -37.78
N GLY A 6 -12.43 6.16 -37.68
CA GLY A 6 -11.48 7.24 -38.02
C GLY A 6 -11.36 8.35 -36.96
N GLY A 7 -12.26 8.42 -35.98
CA GLY A 7 -12.16 9.34 -34.83
C GLY A 7 -11.03 8.95 -33.88
N LYS A 8 -10.33 9.95 -33.33
CA LYS A 8 -9.20 9.75 -32.42
C LYS A 8 -9.27 10.68 -31.21
N VAL A 9 -9.23 10.12 -30.01
CA VAL A 9 -8.92 10.83 -28.76
C VAL A 9 -7.52 10.38 -28.34
N SER A 10 -6.53 11.28 -28.36
CA SER A 10 -5.13 10.89 -28.20
C SER A 10 -4.38 11.75 -27.21
N ALA A 11 -3.63 11.09 -26.34
CA ALA A 11 -2.59 11.66 -25.50
C ALA A 11 -1.22 11.00 -25.81
N ASP A 12 -1.03 10.47 -27.02
CA ASP A 12 0.23 9.83 -27.41
C ASP A 12 1.41 10.80 -27.24
N GLY A 13 2.45 10.37 -26.53
CA GLY A 13 3.66 11.18 -26.28
C GLY A 13 3.45 12.46 -25.47
N LYS A 14 2.29 12.63 -24.82
CA LYS A 14 1.97 13.82 -23.99
C LYS A 14 2.32 13.65 -22.51
N GLY A 15 3.07 12.61 -22.17
CA GLY A 15 3.61 12.37 -20.84
C GLY A 15 4.94 13.07 -20.60
N TYR A 16 5.77 12.50 -19.72
CA TYR A 16 7.08 13.07 -19.42
C TYR A 16 8.02 13.00 -20.64
N PRO A 17 8.85 14.04 -20.87
CA PRO A 17 9.91 14.02 -21.88
C PRO A 17 10.96 12.92 -21.63
N GLY A 18 11.81 12.65 -22.62
CA GLY A 18 12.96 11.76 -22.48
C GLY A 18 13.83 12.10 -21.27
N ALA A 19 14.35 11.07 -20.60
CA ALA A 19 15.11 11.12 -19.34
C ALA A 19 14.39 11.81 -18.17
N GLN A 20 13.05 11.91 -18.22
CA GLN A 20 12.22 12.50 -17.17
C GLN A 20 11.05 11.59 -16.77
N GLY A 21 10.46 11.91 -15.62
CA GLY A 21 9.36 11.16 -15.03
C GLY A 21 9.83 10.17 -13.96
N PRO A 22 8.90 9.67 -13.12
CA PRO A 22 9.24 8.76 -12.03
C PRO A 22 9.95 7.51 -12.54
N GLY A 23 9.37 6.82 -13.53
CA GLY A 23 9.93 5.62 -14.13
C GLY A 23 10.83 5.93 -15.31
N LYS A 24 11.65 6.99 -15.27
CA LYS A 24 12.54 7.27 -16.40
C LYS A 24 13.51 6.12 -16.65
N GLY A 25 13.79 5.84 -17.91
CA GLY A 25 14.88 4.93 -18.26
C GLY A 25 16.24 5.56 -17.93
N ALA A 26 17.23 4.74 -17.58
CA ALA A 26 18.58 5.23 -17.36
C ALA A 26 19.31 5.54 -18.67
N ASP A 27 20.14 6.57 -18.63
CA ASP A 27 20.93 7.03 -19.79
C ASP A 27 22.10 6.07 -20.06
N GLY A 28 22.49 5.96 -21.33
CA GLY A 28 23.74 5.30 -21.71
C GLY A 28 24.94 6.17 -21.33
N THR A 29 25.93 5.59 -20.64
CA THR A 29 27.03 6.37 -20.02
C THR A 29 28.43 5.98 -20.49
N THR A 30 28.59 4.82 -21.13
CA THR A 30 29.87 4.28 -21.61
C THR A 30 29.73 3.70 -23.01
N MET A 31 30.85 3.33 -23.64
CA MET A 31 30.82 2.70 -24.96
C MET A 31 30.18 1.30 -24.97
N THR A 32 30.16 0.58 -23.85
CA THR A 32 29.58 -0.78 -23.73
C THR A 32 28.09 -0.77 -23.37
N ASN A 33 27.58 0.33 -22.82
CA ASN A 33 26.16 0.57 -22.51
C ASN A 33 25.68 1.88 -23.18
N ASN A 34 25.96 2.00 -24.48
CA ASN A 34 25.84 3.25 -25.21
C ASN A 34 24.41 3.73 -25.52
N SER A 35 23.40 2.96 -25.14
CA SER A 35 22.01 3.23 -25.45
C SER A 35 21.20 3.37 -24.16
N GLY A 36 20.15 4.19 -24.23
CA GLY A 36 19.24 4.41 -23.12
C GLY A 36 18.30 3.24 -22.89
N SER A 37 17.98 2.98 -21.63
CA SER A 37 16.98 1.98 -21.24
C SER A 37 15.56 2.53 -21.37
N GLY A 38 14.56 1.65 -21.45
CA GLY A 38 13.15 2.04 -21.62
C GLY A 38 12.59 2.74 -20.38
N GLY A 39 11.66 3.69 -20.60
CA GLY A 39 10.85 4.26 -19.53
C GLY A 39 9.80 3.26 -19.06
N GLY A 40 9.45 3.29 -17.78
CA GLY A 40 8.40 2.47 -17.17
C GLY A 40 7.20 3.29 -16.72
N TYR A 41 6.00 2.75 -16.93
CA TYR A 41 4.73 3.18 -16.37
C TYR A 41 3.72 2.07 -16.63
N GLY A 42 3.01 1.54 -15.62
CA GLY A 42 2.23 0.31 -15.78
C GLY A 42 3.11 -0.94 -15.81
N GLY A 43 3.93 -1.07 -16.83
CA GLY A 43 5.01 -2.05 -16.99
C GLY A 43 6.39 -1.44 -16.77
N LYS A 44 7.36 -2.28 -16.38
CA LYS A 44 8.78 -1.91 -16.32
C LYS A 44 9.33 -1.67 -17.73
N GLY A 45 10.16 -0.66 -17.91
CA GLY A 45 10.91 -0.46 -19.16
C GLY A 45 11.97 -1.55 -19.35
N GLY A 46 12.28 -1.88 -20.59
CA GLY A 46 13.32 -2.85 -20.92
C GLY A 46 14.72 -2.33 -20.58
N ASN A 47 15.58 -3.21 -20.09
CA ASN A 47 16.98 -2.89 -19.81
C ASN A 47 17.78 -2.76 -21.12
N PHE A 48 18.98 -2.19 -21.03
CA PHE A 48 19.97 -2.25 -22.09
C PHE A 48 21.36 -2.55 -21.54
N ALA A 49 21.97 -3.67 -21.95
CA ALA A 49 23.37 -4.02 -21.60
C ALA A 49 23.70 -3.87 -20.09
N GLY A 50 22.78 -4.33 -19.22
CA GLY A 50 22.92 -4.24 -17.76
C GLY A 50 22.51 -2.91 -17.13
N VAL A 51 22.15 -1.90 -17.94
CA VAL A 51 21.53 -0.65 -17.47
C VAL A 51 20.04 -0.89 -17.24
N ALA A 52 19.55 -0.50 -16.07
CA ALA A 52 18.18 -0.76 -15.66
C ALA A 52 17.16 0.12 -16.40
N GLY A 53 16.09 -0.50 -16.90
CA GLY A 53 14.89 0.20 -17.34
C GLY A 53 14.09 0.78 -16.17
N GLY A 54 13.21 1.74 -16.49
CA GLY A 54 12.41 2.44 -15.50
C GLY A 54 11.36 1.56 -14.82
N ASN A 55 11.12 1.80 -13.54
CA ASN A 55 10.13 1.06 -12.75
C ASN A 55 8.68 1.46 -13.08
N ALA A 56 7.75 0.52 -12.86
CA ALA A 56 6.32 0.80 -12.94
C ALA A 56 5.82 1.59 -11.71
N TYR A 57 4.81 2.45 -11.90
CA TYR A 57 4.13 3.21 -10.83
C TYR A 57 2.68 3.52 -11.18
N GLY A 58 1.99 4.21 -10.26
CA GLY A 58 0.62 4.66 -10.42
C GLY A 58 -0.40 3.57 -10.10
N SER A 59 -1.67 3.97 -10.07
CA SER A 59 -2.78 3.09 -9.70
C SER A 59 -3.22 2.18 -10.85
N VAL A 60 -3.39 0.88 -10.58
CA VAL A 60 -3.99 -0.07 -11.55
C VAL A 60 -5.49 0.17 -11.72
N VAL A 61 -6.17 0.65 -10.67
CA VAL A 61 -7.63 0.82 -10.63
C VAL A 61 -8.07 2.24 -10.95
N GLU A 62 -7.21 3.23 -10.76
CA GLU A 62 -7.48 4.64 -11.07
C GLU A 62 -6.27 5.30 -11.75
N PRO A 63 -5.88 4.84 -12.95
CA PRO A 63 -4.72 5.39 -13.64
C PRO A 63 -4.99 6.83 -14.09
N THR A 64 -4.23 7.78 -13.51
CA THR A 64 -4.25 9.20 -13.88
C THR A 64 -2.86 9.79 -14.06
N ASP A 65 -1.82 9.00 -13.80
CA ASP A 65 -0.44 9.42 -13.92
C ASP A 65 0.02 9.46 -15.38
N LEU A 66 0.93 10.38 -15.70
CA LEU A 66 1.60 10.44 -16.99
C LEU A 66 2.63 9.31 -17.11
N GLY A 67 2.85 8.80 -18.33
CA GLY A 67 3.94 7.89 -18.65
C GLY A 67 5.32 8.57 -18.62
N SER A 68 6.36 7.81 -18.30
CA SER A 68 7.75 8.28 -18.19
C SER A 68 8.52 8.20 -19.51
N GLY A 69 9.53 9.07 -19.66
CA GLY A 69 10.41 9.05 -20.82
C GLY A 69 11.49 7.97 -20.73
N GLY A 70 11.93 7.47 -21.88
CA GLY A 70 13.11 6.60 -21.97
C GLY A 70 14.41 7.37 -21.73
N GLY A 71 15.49 6.67 -21.36
CA GLY A 71 16.79 7.28 -21.14
C GLY A 71 17.44 7.80 -22.42
N PHE A 72 18.40 8.71 -22.31
CA PHE A 72 19.21 9.17 -23.43
C PHE A 72 20.23 8.12 -23.85
N GLY A 73 20.59 8.12 -25.14
CA GLY A 73 21.79 7.41 -25.59
C GLY A 73 23.05 8.14 -25.15
N TYR A 74 24.20 7.52 -25.40
CA TYR A 74 25.50 8.03 -24.95
C TYR A 74 25.74 9.51 -25.27
N ALA A 75 26.31 10.21 -24.29
CA ALA A 75 26.62 11.63 -24.34
C ALA A 75 25.43 12.51 -24.76
N THR A 76 24.20 12.04 -24.50
CA THR A 76 22.93 12.74 -24.77
C THR A 76 22.68 13.08 -26.23
N TYR A 77 23.45 12.51 -27.16
CA TYR A 77 23.31 12.77 -28.58
C TYR A 77 21.96 12.27 -29.13
N THR A 78 21.39 11.21 -28.55
CA THR A 78 20.06 10.71 -28.90
C THR A 78 19.08 10.86 -27.75
N GLY A 79 18.03 11.65 -28.00
CA GLY A 79 16.90 11.82 -27.08
C GLY A 79 16.12 10.52 -26.88
N GLY A 80 15.66 10.29 -25.65
CA GLY A 80 14.76 9.20 -25.30
C GLY A 80 13.33 9.54 -25.69
N GLY A 81 12.52 8.50 -25.91
CA GLY A 81 11.12 8.67 -26.29
C GLY A 81 10.30 9.25 -25.13
N ALA A 82 9.39 10.17 -25.42
CA ALA A 82 8.45 10.71 -24.43
C ALA A 82 7.40 9.66 -24.03
N GLY A 83 6.97 9.68 -22.78
CA GLY A 83 5.89 8.80 -22.30
C GLY A 83 4.52 9.21 -22.82
N GLY A 84 3.55 8.30 -22.76
CA GLY A 84 2.14 8.59 -23.06
C GLY A 84 1.50 9.51 -22.00
N GLY A 85 0.52 10.32 -22.39
CA GLY A 85 -0.22 11.20 -21.47
C GLY A 85 -1.32 10.47 -20.68
N ALA A 86 -2.21 11.22 -20.04
CA ALA A 86 -3.33 10.65 -19.28
C ALA A 86 -4.68 11.12 -19.83
N LEU A 87 -5.60 10.18 -20.05
CA LEU A 87 -6.98 10.43 -20.48
C LEU A 87 -7.95 9.95 -19.41
N LYS A 88 -8.89 10.83 -19.02
CA LYS A 88 -10.03 10.49 -18.16
C LYS A 88 -11.34 10.85 -18.88
N LEU A 89 -12.15 9.84 -19.18
CA LEU A 89 -13.46 9.99 -19.81
C LEU A 89 -14.56 9.61 -18.82
N THR A 90 -15.59 10.44 -18.68
CA THR A 90 -16.77 10.17 -17.86
C THR A 90 -18.01 10.46 -18.67
N VAL A 91 -18.76 9.40 -18.98
CA VAL A 91 -19.93 9.41 -19.87
C VAL A 91 -21.10 8.79 -19.11
N SER A 92 -22.18 9.55 -18.88
CA SER A 92 -23.33 9.02 -18.13
C SER A 92 -24.09 7.92 -18.87
N GLY A 93 -24.14 7.99 -20.20
CA GLY A 93 -24.77 6.98 -21.07
C GLY A 93 -23.76 6.07 -21.78
N GLU A 94 -24.15 5.54 -22.95
CA GLU A 94 -23.25 4.72 -23.77
C GLU A 94 -22.03 5.51 -24.25
N LEU A 95 -20.85 4.94 -24.05
CA LEU A 95 -19.63 5.28 -24.79
C LEU A 95 -19.44 4.24 -25.89
N ARG A 96 -19.61 4.66 -27.15
CA ARG A 96 -19.32 3.84 -28.32
C ARG A 96 -17.94 4.18 -28.88
N VAL A 97 -17.04 3.21 -28.95
CA VAL A 97 -15.68 3.36 -29.50
C VAL A 97 -15.52 2.47 -30.73
N ASP A 98 -15.72 3.05 -31.91
CA ASP A 98 -15.39 2.42 -33.21
C ASP A 98 -14.07 2.96 -33.78
N GLY A 99 -13.65 4.15 -33.35
CA GLY A 99 -12.35 4.76 -33.64
C GLY A 99 -11.27 4.35 -32.62
N SER A 100 -10.50 5.32 -32.12
CA SER A 100 -9.41 5.05 -31.17
C SER A 100 -9.32 6.02 -29.98
N VAL A 101 -8.99 5.47 -28.82
CA VAL A 101 -8.62 6.18 -27.59
C VAL A 101 -7.21 5.75 -27.22
N THR A 102 -6.22 6.63 -27.33
CA THR A 102 -4.81 6.22 -27.20
C THR A 102 -3.99 7.12 -26.28
N ALA A 103 -3.11 6.51 -25.48
CA ALA A 103 -2.11 7.15 -24.64
C ALA A 103 -0.76 6.44 -24.78
N ASN A 104 -0.31 6.24 -26.02
CA ASN A 104 0.89 5.46 -26.30
C ASN A 104 2.18 6.25 -26.02
N GLY A 105 3.23 5.55 -25.62
CA GLY A 105 4.59 6.06 -25.54
C GLY A 105 5.23 6.24 -26.90
N VAL A 106 6.21 7.14 -26.98
CA VAL A 106 6.90 7.48 -28.23
C VAL A 106 8.11 6.57 -28.42
N ALA A 107 8.22 6.02 -29.63
CA ALA A 107 9.41 5.34 -30.12
C ALA A 107 10.54 6.35 -30.38
N THR A 108 11.79 5.94 -30.19
CA THR A 108 12.93 6.72 -30.69
C THR A 108 13.26 6.27 -32.11
N THR A 109 13.52 7.24 -32.99
CA THR A 109 13.83 7.00 -34.41
C THR A 109 15.25 7.41 -34.79
N HIS A 110 16.00 8.04 -33.87
CA HIS A 110 17.32 8.59 -34.13
C HIS A 110 18.43 7.71 -33.58
N ILE A 111 19.44 7.42 -34.42
CA ILE A 111 20.66 6.68 -34.10
C ILE A 111 21.87 7.50 -34.55
N TYR A 112 22.98 7.44 -33.81
CA TYR A 112 24.28 7.94 -34.26
C TYR A 112 25.12 6.80 -34.85
N TRP A 113 26.19 7.14 -35.55
CA TRP A 113 27.08 6.30 -36.39
C TRP A 113 27.68 5.02 -35.77
N TRP A 114 27.34 4.71 -34.52
CA TRP A 114 27.84 3.59 -33.72
C TRP A 114 26.72 2.92 -32.90
N ASP A 115 25.48 2.95 -33.42
CA ASP A 115 24.30 2.25 -32.88
C ASP A 115 23.88 2.65 -31.45
N SER A 116 24.10 3.91 -31.06
CA SER A 116 23.62 4.47 -29.79
C SER A 116 22.23 5.11 -29.94
N GLY A 117 21.22 4.50 -29.35
CA GLY A 117 19.83 4.99 -29.34
C GLY A 117 19.33 5.35 -27.94
N GLY A 118 18.54 6.41 -27.79
CA GLY A 118 17.81 6.66 -26.54
C GLY A 118 16.71 5.61 -26.33
N GLY A 119 16.28 5.31 -25.11
CA GLY A 119 15.26 4.29 -24.77
C GLY A 119 13.82 4.70 -25.13
N GLY A 120 12.90 3.72 -25.21
CA GLY A 120 11.50 3.98 -25.57
C GLY A 120 10.71 4.61 -24.43
N GLY A 121 9.80 5.55 -24.72
CA GLY A 121 8.90 6.11 -23.70
C GLY A 121 7.83 5.10 -23.28
N SER A 122 7.41 5.10 -22.03
CA SER A 122 6.35 4.19 -21.57
C SER A 122 4.97 4.59 -22.13
N GLY A 123 4.01 3.67 -22.11
CA GLY A 123 2.59 4.03 -22.25
C GLY A 123 2.13 5.00 -21.15
N GLY A 124 0.92 5.53 -21.29
CA GLY A 124 0.27 6.46 -20.37
C GLY A 124 -1.00 5.89 -19.74
N SER A 125 -1.89 6.75 -19.26
CA SER A 125 -3.14 6.38 -18.58
C SER A 125 -4.36 6.50 -19.48
N VAL A 126 -5.27 5.52 -19.43
CA VAL A 126 -6.64 5.63 -19.94
C VAL A 126 -7.62 5.19 -18.85
N LEU A 127 -8.45 6.11 -18.35
CA LEU A 127 -9.50 5.86 -17.38
C LEU A 127 -10.87 6.20 -17.98
N ILE A 128 -11.72 5.20 -18.13
CA ILE A 128 -13.07 5.33 -18.70
C ILE A 128 -14.10 4.97 -17.65
N ARG A 129 -15.07 5.87 -17.44
CA ARG A 129 -16.31 5.61 -16.71
C ARG A 129 -17.49 5.86 -17.66
N ALA A 130 -18.30 4.84 -17.95
CA ALA A 130 -19.37 4.92 -18.94
C ALA A 130 -20.65 4.20 -18.47
N GLY A 131 -21.84 4.65 -18.86
CA GLY A 131 -23.09 3.91 -18.59
C GLY A 131 -23.05 2.49 -19.18
N SER A 132 -22.66 2.39 -20.45
CA SER A 132 -22.33 1.14 -21.16
C SER A 132 -21.14 1.38 -22.09
N LEU A 133 -20.42 0.31 -22.45
CA LEU A 133 -19.33 0.35 -23.44
C LEU A 133 -19.70 -0.49 -24.66
N ALA A 134 -19.56 0.08 -25.85
CA ALA A 134 -19.87 -0.58 -27.12
C ALA A 134 -18.83 -0.22 -28.20
N GLY A 135 -18.83 -0.98 -29.30
CA GLY A 135 -18.01 -0.72 -30.49
C GLY A 135 -16.91 -1.75 -30.72
N SER A 136 -16.15 -1.55 -31.79
CA SER A 136 -15.10 -2.49 -32.24
C SER A 136 -13.73 -1.82 -32.41
N GLY A 137 -13.56 -0.62 -31.87
CA GLY A 137 -12.37 0.21 -32.02
C GLY A 137 -11.20 -0.19 -31.12
N LEU A 138 -10.24 0.73 -30.98
CA LEU A 138 -9.00 0.53 -30.23
C LEU A 138 -8.95 1.39 -28.96
N ILE A 139 -8.62 0.78 -27.83
CA ILE A 139 -8.23 1.48 -26.60
C ILE A 139 -6.80 1.06 -26.27
N ALA A 140 -5.84 1.99 -26.34
CA ALA A 140 -4.41 1.63 -26.27
C ALA A 140 -3.60 2.52 -25.33
N ALA A 141 -2.67 1.92 -24.61
CA ALA A 141 -1.66 2.59 -23.79
C ALA A 141 -0.31 1.87 -23.94
N ASN A 142 0.13 1.62 -25.17
CA ASN A 142 1.32 0.83 -25.46
C ASN A 142 2.61 1.61 -25.23
N GLY A 143 3.68 0.91 -24.85
CA GLY A 143 5.04 1.44 -24.76
C GLY A 143 5.66 1.71 -26.13
N GLY A 144 6.53 2.71 -26.18
CA GLY A 144 7.31 3.06 -27.36
C GLY A 144 8.32 1.97 -27.68
N SER A 145 8.20 1.39 -28.86
CA SER A 145 9.17 0.41 -29.38
C SER A 145 10.42 1.08 -29.94
N LYS A 146 11.47 0.29 -30.16
CA LYS A 146 12.61 0.70 -30.99
C LYS A 146 12.38 0.39 -32.46
N THR A 147 12.67 1.35 -33.33
CA THR A 147 12.56 1.19 -34.79
C THR A 147 13.91 0.99 -35.48
N VAL A 148 15.03 1.17 -34.78
CA VAL A 148 16.43 0.96 -35.24
C VAL A 148 17.31 0.53 -34.05
N SER A 149 18.54 0.07 -34.31
CA SER A 149 19.49 -0.57 -33.36
C SER A 149 19.68 0.18 -32.03
N GLY A 150 19.81 -0.58 -30.92
CA GLY A 150 20.20 -0.09 -29.59
C GLY A 150 19.03 0.38 -28.71
N GLY A 151 19.12 0.13 -27.40
CA GLY A 151 18.22 0.67 -26.36
C GLY A 151 17.03 -0.22 -25.97
N GLY A 152 16.53 0.01 -24.76
CA GLY A 152 15.41 -0.74 -24.18
C GLY A 152 14.03 -0.25 -24.67
N GLY A 153 13.07 -1.17 -24.77
CA GLY A 153 11.67 -0.85 -25.11
C GLY A 153 10.92 -0.21 -23.94
N GLY A 154 10.00 0.72 -24.19
CA GLY A 154 9.20 1.35 -23.13
C GLY A 154 8.19 0.37 -22.51
N GLY A 155 7.90 0.45 -21.22
CA GLY A 155 6.85 -0.34 -20.58
C GLY A 155 5.45 0.03 -21.05
N GLY A 156 4.52 -0.93 -21.10
CA GLY A 156 3.12 -0.68 -21.43
C GLY A 156 2.37 0.01 -20.28
N GLY A 157 1.46 0.93 -20.59
CA GLY A 157 0.75 1.81 -19.66
C GLY A 157 -0.41 1.17 -18.89
N ARG A 158 -1.40 1.97 -18.50
CA ARG A 158 -2.53 1.51 -17.67
C ARG A 158 -3.87 1.89 -18.29
N ILE A 159 -4.74 0.92 -18.45
CA ILE A 159 -6.13 1.09 -18.90
C ILE A 159 -7.05 0.60 -17.79
N ALA A 160 -8.00 1.43 -17.38
CA ALA A 160 -9.10 1.04 -16.49
C ALA A 160 -10.43 1.49 -17.08
N VAL A 161 -11.38 0.55 -17.19
CA VAL A 161 -12.72 0.76 -17.73
C VAL A 161 -13.75 0.35 -16.68
N TYR A 162 -14.68 1.25 -16.39
CA TYR A 162 -15.81 1.02 -15.51
C TYR A 162 -17.12 1.31 -16.25
N HIS A 163 -18.01 0.33 -16.30
CA HIS A 163 -19.32 0.46 -16.91
C HIS A 163 -20.42 -0.28 -16.14
N GLY A 164 -21.63 0.29 -16.14
CA GLY A 164 -22.75 -0.17 -15.30
C GLY A 164 -23.72 -1.11 -16.00
N GLY A 165 -23.83 -1.00 -17.33
CA GLY A 165 -24.61 -1.90 -18.17
C GLY A 165 -23.78 -3.02 -18.77
N PRO A 166 -24.41 -3.96 -19.50
CA PRO A 166 -23.68 -4.95 -20.30
C PRO A 166 -22.75 -4.25 -21.30
N THR A 167 -21.61 -4.88 -21.57
CA THR A 167 -20.67 -4.43 -22.60
C THR A 167 -20.92 -5.19 -23.90
N SER A 168 -20.98 -4.47 -25.02
CA SER A 168 -20.94 -5.06 -26.36
C SER A 168 -19.68 -4.62 -27.10
N PHE A 169 -18.65 -4.22 -26.35
CA PHE A 169 -17.36 -3.87 -26.91
C PHE A 169 -16.65 -5.15 -27.35
N SER A 170 -16.35 -5.22 -28.64
CA SER A 170 -15.64 -6.33 -29.30
C SER A 170 -14.28 -5.90 -29.86
N GLY A 171 -13.88 -4.66 -29.56
CA GLY A 171 -12.61 -4.08 -29.97
C GLY A 171 -11.44 -4.57 -29.13
N ILE A 172 -10.30 -3.91 -29.31
CA ILE A 172 -9.04 -4.29 -28.67
C ILE A 172 -8.70 -3.30 -27.56
N MET A 173 -8.42 -3.83 -26.37
CA MET A 173 -7.75 -3.08 -25.30
C MET A 173 -6.31 -3.59 -25.16
N THR A 174 -5.31 -2.73 -25.39
CA THR A 174 -3.90 -3.14 -25.37
C THR A 174 -3.04 -2.16 -24.56
N ALA A 175 -2.18 -2.72 -23.72
CA ALA A 175 -1.19 -2.00 -22.93
C ALA A 175 0.15 -2.75 -23.05
N GLU A 176 0.58 -2.99 -24.29
CA GLU A 176 1.80 -3.74 -24.58
C GLU A 176 3.06 -2.96 -24.27
N GLY A 177 4.11 -3.67 -23.86
CA GLY A 177 5.45 -3.10 -23.80
C GLY A 177 6.02 -2.94 -25.21
N GLY A 178 6.84 -1.90 -25.40
CA GLY A 178 7.58 -1.69 -26.63
C GLY A 178 8.69 -2.71 -26.79
N LEU A 179 9.02 -3.05 -28.04
CA LEU A 179 10.13 -3.95 -28.35
C LEU A 179 11.48 -3.27 -28.09
N GLY A 180 12.41 -3.99 -27.45
CA GLY A 180 13.84 -3.71 -27.51
C GLY A 180 14.45 -4.27 -28.81
N ARG A 181 15.63 -3.78 -29.22
CA ARG A 181 16.28 -4.25 -30.46
C ARG A 181 17.80 -4.35 -30.37
N ASN A 182 18.32 -5.56 -30.64
CA ASN A 182 19.74 -5.93 -30.81
C ASN A 182 20.68 -5.47 -29.67
N ALA A 183 21.91 -6.02 -29.61
CA ALA A 183 22.98 -5.59 -28.70
C ALA A 183 22.61 -5.48 -27.19
N GLY A 184 21.70 -6.32 -26.70
CA GLY A 184 21.33 -6.36 -25.27
C GLY A 184 20.16 -5.48 -24.85
N GLY A 185 19.37 -4.95 -25.80
CA GLY A 185 18.10 -4.26 -25.51
C GLY A 185 16.94 -5.22 -25.28
N GLU A 186 16.35 -5.16 -24.09
CA GLU A 186 15.19 -5.96 -23.70
C GLU A 186 13.87 -5.26 -24.07
N PRO A 187 12.79 -6.01 -24.36
CA PRO A 187 11.46 -5.44 -24.47
C PRO A 187 10.99 -4.88 -23.12
N GLY A 188 10.13 -3.86 -23.17
CA GLY A 188 9.39 -3.42 -22.00
C GLY A 188 8.36 -4.46 -21.59
N ASN A 189 8.04 -4.49 -20.30
CA ASN A 189 6.98 -5.34 -19.79
C ASN A 189 5.60 -4.79 -20.19
N LEU A 190 4.61 -5.68 -20.27
CA LEU A 190 3.21 -5.29 -20.42
C LEU A 190 2.76 -4.41 -19.25
N GLY A 191 1.79 -3.56 -19.54
CA GLY A 191 1.03 -2.78 -18.60
C GLY A 191 -0.18 -3.53 -18.05
N THR A 192 -1.20 -2.78 -17.63
CA THR A 192 -2.42 -3.36 -17.03
C THR A 192 -3.67 -2.92 -17.75
N VAL A 193 -4.59 -3.86 -18.00
CA VAL A 193 -5.96 -3.59 -18.44
C VAL A 193 -6.93 -4.11 -17.38
N VAL A 194 -7.69 -3.20 -16.78
CA VAL A 194 -8.74 -3.48 -15.79
C VAL A 194 -10.10 -3.14 -16.39
N GLU A 195 -11.04 -4.08 -16.35
CA GLU A 195 -12.44 -3.85 -16.70
C GLU A 195 -13.31 -4.24 -15.51
N ASN A 196 -14.12 -3.31 -15.04
CA ASN A 196 -14.96 -3.44 -13.85
C ASN A 196 -14.23 -4.10 -12.69
N GLY A 197 -13.09 -3.53 -12.28
CA GLY A 197 -12.32 -4.03 -11.14
C GLY A 197 -11.75 -5.44 -11.31
N SER A 198 -11.70 -5.97 -12.54
CA SER A 198 -11.12 -7.27 -12.89
C SER A 198 -9.98 -7.10 -13.89
N VAL A 199 -8.86 -7.78 -13.66
CA VAL A 199 -7.72 -7.75 -14.59
C VAL A 199 -8.02 -8.60 -15.83
N LYS A 200 -7.89 -8.03 -17.03
CA LYS A 200 -8.11 -8.72 -18.33
C LYS A 200 -6.84 -9.23 -18.98
N SER A 201 -5.70 -8.61 -18.70
CA SER A 201 -4.40 -9.06 -19.17
C SER A 201 -3.32 -8.74 -18.14
N TYR A 202 -2.45 -9.72 -17.88
CA TYR A 202 -1.30 -9.62 -16.99
C TYR A 202 -0.21 -10.58 -17.47
N SER A 203 1.06 -10.18 -17.50
CA SER A 203 2.17 -11.13 -17.62
C SER A 203 3.35 -10.72 -16.73
N SER A 204 3.91 -11.72 -16.03
CA SER A 204 5.05 -11.71 -15.08
C SER A 204 5.63 -10.34 -14.72
N PRO A 205 5.15 -9.68 -13.65
CA PRO A 205 5.86 -8.59 -13.01
C PRO A 205 7.26 -9.06 -12.62
N GLY A 206 8.26 -8.20 -12.83
CA GLY A 206 9.58 -8.41 -12.23
C GLY A 206 9.50 -8.32 -10.70
N SER A 207 10.58 -8.71 -10.01
CA SER A 207 10.71 -8.58 -8.55
C SER A 207 10.49 -7.17 -8.00
N ASP A 208 10.49 -6.16 -8.88
CA ASP A 208 10.45 -4.73 -8.57
C ASP A 208 9.09 -4.08 -8.89
N SER A 209 8.08 -4.85 -9.29
CA SER A 209 6.74 -4.31 -9.57
C SER A 209 5.85 -4.30 -8.31
N PRO A 210 4.91 -3.34 -8.21
CA PRO A 210 3.89 -3.35 -7.17
C PRO A 210 3.19 -4.71 -7.09
N LEU A 211 2.79 -5.10 -5.88
CA LEU A 211 1.96 -6.29 -5.69
C LEU A 211 0.75 -6.19 -6.60
N THR A 212 0.33 -7.29 -7.23
CA THR A 212 -0.99 -7.37 -7.89
C THR A 212 -1.63 -8.71 -7.53
N LEU A 213 -2.92 -8.68 -7.18
CA LEU A 213 -3.73 -9.87 -6.89
C LEU A 213 -4.36 -10.42 -8.18
N SER A 214 -4.07 -11.66 -8.58
CA SER A 214 -4.72 -12.32 -9.72
C SER A 214 -4.51 -13.85 -9.74
N PRO A 215 -5.53 -14.65 -10.14
CA PRO A 215 -6.96 -14.33 -10.11
C PRO A 215 -7.47 -14.32 -8.66
N SER A 216 -8.58 -13.62 -8.40
CA SER A 216 -9.26 -13.65 -7.12
C SER A 216 -10.61 -14.36 -7.24
N THR A 217 -10.93 -15.25 -6.31
CA THR A 217 -12.19 -16.02 -6.27
C THR A 217 -12.91 -15.74 -4.96
N GLU A 218 -14.20 -15.38 -5.04
CA GLU A 218 -15.06 -15.24 -3.86
C GLU A 218 -15.39 -16.61 -3.27
N THR A 219 -15.17 -16.78 -1.97
CA THR A 219 -15.44 -18.04 -1.25
C THR A 219 -16.69 -17.97 -0.38
N ILE A 220 -16.98 -16.80 0.18
CA ILE A 220 -18.17 -16.53 1.00
C ILE A 220 -18.59 -15.09 0.82
N ALA A 221 -19.88 -14.81 0.90
CA ALA A 221 -20.39 -13.46 0.96
C ALA A 221 -21.62 -13.32 1.84
N ALA A 222 -21.68 -12.23 2.60
CA ALA A 222 -22.85 -11.78 3.32
C ALA A 222 -23.08 -10.29 3.07
N GLN A 223 -24.31 -9.91 2.79
CA GLN A 223 -24.72 -8.51 2.62
C GLN A 223 -25.86 -8.18 3.57
N SER A 224 -25.82 -6.98 4.14
CA SER A 224 -26.91 -6.47 4.95
C SER A 224 -27.05 -4.96 4.81
N THR A 225 -28.23 -4.46 5.15
CA THR A 225 -28.50 -3.04 5.25
C THR A 225 -28.78 -2.69 6.71
N LEU A 226 -28.11 -1.65 7.21
CA LEU A 226 -28.28 -1.13 8.56
C LEU A 226 -28.86 0.27 8.51
N MET A 227 -29.52 0.68 9.59
CA MET A 227 -30.03 2.04 9.78
C MET A 227 -29.37 2.62 11.02
N GLU A 228 -28.45 3.56 10.82
CA GLU A 228 -27.61 4.08 11.90
C GLU A 228 -27.57 5.61 11.89
N THR A 229 -27.20 6.20 13.01
CA THR A 229 -26.86 7.62 13.05
C THR A 229 -25.42 7.81 12.56
N VAL A 230 -25.25 8.67 11.56
CA VAL A 230 -23.94 9.08 11.04
C VAL A 230 -23.72 10.55 11.39
N ALA A 231 -22.51 10.92 11.81
CA ALA A 231 -22.12 12.30 12.02
C ALA A 231 -21.04 12.71 11.02
N ALA A 232 -21.22 13.84 10.35
CA ALA A 232 -20.20 14.47 9.53
C ALA A 232 -19.72 15.77 10.18
N GLN A 233 -18.43 16.00 10.18
CA GLN A 233 -17.82 17.18 10.77
C GLN A 233 -16.58 17.57 9.97
N SER A 234 -16.54 18.81 9.50
CA SER A 234 -15.32 19.37 8.93
C SER A 234 -14.37 19.76 10.05
N ALA A 235 -13.09 19.55 9.81
CA ALA A 235 -11.99 19.93 10.69
C ALA A 235 -10.84 20.53 9.86
N SER A 236 -9.92 21.15 10.56
CA SER A 236 -8.61 21.50 10.02
C SER A 236 -7.52 20.98 10.92
N LEU A 237 -6.51 20.35 10.34
CA LEU A 237 -5.30 19.94 11.05
C LEU A 237 -4.24 20.99 10.77
N GLN A 238 -3.96 21.82 11.77
CA GLN A 238 -3.11 23.00 11.64
C GLN A 238 -1.87 22.89 12.53
N ASN A 239 -0.86 23.69 12.20
CA ASN A 239 0.43 23.73 12.89
C ASN A 239 1.10 22.35 12.93
N LEU A 240 0.94 21.54 11.87
CA LEU A 240 1.58 20.24 11.82
C LEU A 240 3.05 20.44 11.48
N LEU A 241 3.90 20.38 12.50
CA LEU A 241 5.34 20.43 12.30
C LEU A 241 5.82 19.06 11.86
N SER A 242 6.49 19.02 10.72
CA SER A 242 7.15 17.83 10.21
C SER A 242 8.55 17.74 10.78
N THR A 243 8.81 16.63 11.47
CA THR A 243 10.17 16.17 11.80
C THR A 243 10.47 14.89 11.02
N GLY A 244 11.74 14.58 10.75
CA GLY A 244 12.10 13.37 9.99
C GLY A 244 12.81 13.70 8.67
N ALA A 245 12.41 13.04 7.58
CA ALA A 245 13.13 13.10 6.31
C ALA A 245 13.13 14.50 5.66
N LEU A 246 12.08 15.29 5.87
CA LEU A 246 11.97 16.68 5.45
C LEU A 246 11.39 17.50 6.60
N GLN A 247 11.93 18.69 6.82
CA GLN A 247 11.46 19.61 7.84
C GLN A 247 10.56 20.68 7.23
N GLY A 248 9.55 21.10 7.99
CA GLY A 248 8.65 22.17 7.58
C GLY A 248 7.26 22.04 8.18
N ALA A 249 6.28 22.68 7.54
CA ALA A 249 4.90 22.73 8.00
C ALA A 249 3.96 22.03 7.03
N VAL A 250 3.00 21.29 7.57
CA VAL A 250 1.90 20.65 6.85
C VAL A 250 0.57 21.17 7.42
N SER A 251 -0.42 21.35 6.56
CA SER A 251 -1.78 21.68 6.99
C SER A 251 -2.80 20.89 6.18
N PHE A 252 -3.84 20.39 6.84
CA PHE A 252 -5.03 19.82 6.20
C PHE A 252 -6.17 20.82 6.41
N ASN A 253 -6.50 21.61 5.39
CA ASN A 253 -7.39 22.76 5.53
C ASN A 253 -8.88 22.41 5.34
N ALA A 254 -9.15 21.28 4.69
CA ALA A 254 -10.50 20.78 4.43
C ALA A 254 -10.56 19.30 4.78
N PHE A 255 -10.58 18.97 6.06
CA PHE A 255 -10.60 17.58 6.55
C PHE A 255 -12.01 17.20 6.99
N ASP A 256 -12.74 16.49 6.16
CA ASP A 256 -14.08 16.00 6.49
C ASP A 256 -13.98 14.65 7.19
N LEU A 257 -14.46 14.59 8.43
CA LEU A 257 -14.54 13.37 9.23
C LEU A 257 -16.00 12.91 9.30
N VAL A 258 -16.25 11.67 8.86
CA VAL A 258 -17.55 11.01 8.93
C VAL A 258 -17.45 9.82 9.87
N THR A 259 -18.32 9.76 10.88
CA THR A 259 -18.31 8.70 11.90
C THR A 259 -19.69 8.09 12.10
N ILE A 260 -19.72 6.79 12.33
CA ILE A 260 -20.92 6.04 12.70
C ILE A 260 -21.08 6.16 14.21
N LYS A 261 -22.26 6.60 14.66
CA LYS A 261 -22.55 6.90 16.07
C LYS A 261 -23.27 5.76 16.79
N THR A 262 -23.97 4.90 16.06
CA THR A 262 -24.79 3.83 16.63
C THR A 262 -24.49 2.47 15.98
N GLY A 263 -24.95 1.40 16.62
CA GLY A 263 -24.91 0.06 16.08
C GLY A 263 -23.53 -0.62 16.09
N PRO A 264 -23.37 -1.73 15.35
CA PRO A 264 -22.19 -2.59 15.45
C PRO A 264 -20.90 -1.94 14.93
N PHE A 265 -21.01 -0.85 14.17
CA PHE A 265 -19.87 -0.10 13.63
C PHE A 265 -19.66 1.25 14.34
N ALA A 266 -20.31 1.49 15.48
CA ALA A 266 -20.14 2.71 16.25
C ALA A 266 -18.66 3.01 16.55
N GLY A 267 -18.26 4.27 16.38
CA GLY A 267 -16.89 4.73 16.54
C GLY A 267 -15.99 4.48 15.32
N LYS A 268 -16.49 3.84 14.26
CA LYS A 268 -15.77 3.70 12.97
C LYS A 268 -16.32 4.69 11.94
N GLY A 269 -15.56 4.91 10.89
CA GLY A 269 -15.91 5.85 9.85
C GLY A 269 -14.77 6.06 8.86
N PHE A 270 -14.78 7.20 8.21
CA PHE A 270 -13.81 7.57 7.20
C PHE A 270 -13.57 9.07 7.23
N ALA A 271 -12.46 9.48 6.64
CA ALA A 271 -12.17 10.88 6.48
C ALA A 271 -11.47 11.14 5.15
N LYS A 272 -11.64 12.35 4.64
CA LYS A 272 -11.02 12.83 3.40
C LYS A 272 -10.62 14.29 3.56
N GLY A 273 -9.58 14.72 2.87
CA GLY A 273 -9.26 16.12 2.84
C GLY A 273 -8.10 16.50 1.95
N GLU A 274 -7.93 17.81 1.78
CA GLU A 274 -6.83 18.40 1.02
C GLU A 274 -5.75 18.91 1.96
N TRP A 275 -4.50 18.69 1.58
CA TRP A 275 -3.33 19.14 2.32
C TRP A 275 -2.41 20.00 1.48
N THR A 276 -1.70 20.88 2.18
CA THR A 276 -0.61 21.69 1.65
C THR A 276 0.58 21.54 2.59
N ALA A 277 1.79 21.47 2.04
CA ALA A 277 3.02 21.41 2.82
C ALA A 277 4.05 22.40 2.27
N SER A 278 4.74 23.09 3.17
CA SER A 278 5.97 23.81 2.87
C SER A 278 7.11 23.07 3.54
N LEU A 279 7.86 22.30 2.76
CA LEU A 279 8.95 21.44 3.23
C LEU A 279 10.24 21.88 2.54
N GLU A 280 11.30 22.14 3.32
CA GLU A 280 12.58 22.63 2.80
C GLU A 280 12.45 23.86 1.87
N GLY A 281 11.47 24.73 2.15
CA GLY A 281 11.21 25.94 1.35
C GLY A 281 10.46 25.70 0.03
N LEU A 282 10.05 24.47 -0.28
CA LEU A 282 9.24 24.13 -1.45
C LEU A 282 7.79 23.83 -1.06
N THR A 283 6.86 24.17 -1.96
CA THR A 283 5.42 23.95 -1.76
C THR A 283 4.98 22.67 -2.43
N TYR A 284 4.27 21.84 -1.67
CA TYR A 284 3.64 20.60 -2.09
C TYR A 284 2.15 20.64 -1.76
N LYS A 285 1.35 19.96 -2.55
CA LYS A 285 -0.09 19.83 -2.30
C LYS A 285 -0.61 18.46 -2.71
N GLY A 286 -1.75 18.08 -2.15
CA GLY A 286 -2.41 16.86 -2.52
C GLY A 286 -3.64 16.55 -1.68
N GLY A 287 -4.18 15.36 -1.91
CA GLY A 287 -5.32 14.85 -1.17
C GLY A 287 -4.90 13.79 -0.16
N TRP A 288 -5.77 13.54 0.79
CA TRP A 288 -5.72 12.40 1.70
C TRP A 288 -7.11 11.79 1.83
N LYS A 289 -7.15 10.46 1.85
CA LYS A 289 -8.36 9.69 2.14
C LYS A 289 -8.00 8.53 3.04
N GLY A 290 -8.79 8.25 4.06
CA GLY A 290 -8.51 7.17 5.00
C GLY A 290 -9.73 6.71 5.81
N MET A 291 -9.53 5.61 6.51
CA MET A 291 -10.44 5.13 7.54
C MET A 291 -10.16 5.84 8.85
N ALA A 292 -11.24 6.15 9.59
CA ALA A 292 -11.18 6.67 10.94
C ALA A 292 -11.81 5.65 11.89
N TYR A 293 -11.17 5.36 13.03
CA TYR A 293 -11.79 4.50 14.04
C TYR A 293 -11.29 4.78 15.45
N LEU A 294 -12.23 4.88 16.38
CA LEU A 294 -11.94 4.92 17.80
C LEU A 294 -11.48 3.54 18.25
N ARG A 295 -10.29 3.49 18.85
CA ARG A 295 -9.77 2.28 19.49
C ARG A 295 -9.87 2.46 21.00
N THR A 296 -10.68 1.62 21.62
CA THR A 296 -11.00 1.72 23.05
C THR A 296 -9.82 1.39 23.94
N THR A 297 -8.90 0.53 23.48
CA THR A 297 -7.73 0.09 24.27
C THR A 297 -6.73 1.21 24.55
N ASP A 298 -6.60 2.19 23.66
CA ASP A 298 -5.69 3.34 23.83
C ASP A 298 -6.42 4.68 23.89
N GLY A 299 -7.75 4.69 23.75
CA GLY A 299 -8.57 5.90 23.81
C GLY A 299 -8.21 6.90 22.72
N LYS A 300 -7.88 6.44 21.51
CA LYS A 300 -7.49 7.30 20.39
C LYS A 300 -8.38 7.07 19.16
N LEU A 301 -8.66 8.16 18.45
CA LEU A 301 -9.26 8.12 17.12
C LEU A 301 -8.15 7.93 16.09
N HIS A 302 -7.96 6.70 15.62
CA HIS A 302 -6.96 6.35 14.62
C HIS A 302 -7.39 6.80 13.24
N LEU A 303 -6.45 7.33 12.47
CA LEU A 303 -6.59 7.80 11.09
C LEU A 303 -5.57 7.07 10.23
N LYS A 304 -6.05 6.15 9.39
CA LYS A 304 -5.19 5.34 8.52
C LYS A 304 -5.61 5.53 7.07
N GLY A 305 -4.71 6.03 6.23
CA GLY A 305 -5.07 6.40 4.88
C GLY A 305 -3.89 6.59 3.94
N VAL A 306 -4.21 7.08 2.75
CA VAL A 306 -3.27 7.31 1.66
C VAL A 306 -3.22 8.78 1.30
N THR A 307 -2.05 9.25 0.89
CA THR A 307 -1.87 10.57 0.29
C THR A 307 -1.68 10.46 -1.21
N THR A 308 -2.25 11.42 -1.93
CA THR A 308 -2.13 11.60 -3.38
C THR A 308 -1.59 13.00 -3.66
N GLY A 309 -1.28 13.29 -4.93
CA GLY A 309 -0.72 14.59 -5.33
C GLY A 309 0.81 14.57 -5.32
N ASP A 310 1.41 15.66 -4.87
CA ASP A 310 2.87 15.81 -4.95
C ASP A 310 3.60 14.87 -3.99
N ILE A 311 3.00 14.44 -2.89
CA ILE A 311 3.57 13.45 -1.97
C ILE A 311 2.64 12.24 -1.91
N ARG A 312 3.10 11.13 -2.46
CA ARG A 312 2.33 9.88 -2.47
C ARG A 312 2.87 8.94 -1.41
N GLY A 313 1.96 8.40 -0.60
CA GLY A 313 2.34 7.60 0.54
C GLY A 313 1.15 7.14 1.38
N VAL A 314 1.47 6.72 2.59
CA VAL A 314 0.52 6.31 3.62
C VAL A 314 0.71 7.18 4.86
N LEU A 315 -0.40 7.52 5.49
CA LEU A 315 -0.41 8.23 6.76
C LEU A 315 -1.04 7.31 7.80
N ASP A 316 -0.28 7.04 8.86
CA ASP A 316 -0.72 6.32 10.05
C ASP A 316 -0.67 7.28 11.23
N GLY A 317 -1.85 7.75 11.64
CA GLY A 317 -1.98 8.79 12.65
C GLY A 317 -3.07 8.51 13.64
N ALA A 318 -3.12 9.35 14.67
CA ALA A 318 -4.16 9.32 15.66
C ALA A 318 -4.43 10.71 16.21
N LEU A 319 -5.68 10.93 16.57
CA LEU A 319 -6.12 12.02 17.41
C LEU A 319 -6.32 11.48 18.82
N SER A 320 -5.83 12.24 19.80
CA SER A 320 -5.99 11.96 21.22
C SER A 320 -6.54 13.20 21.90
N GLU A 321 -7.11 13.02 23.09
CA GLU A 321 -7.59 14.16 23.87
C GLU A 321 -6.40 14.94 24.46
N PHE A 322 -6.39 16.25 24.25
CA PHE A 322 -5.46 17.15 24.92
C PHE A 322 -5.74 17.20 26.43
N ALA A 323 -7.02 17.30 26.80
CA ALA A 323 -7.51 17.15 28.16
C ALA A 323 -8.14 15.76 28.35
N PRO A 324 -7.51 14.84 29.10
CA PRO A 324 -8.04 13.49 29.30
C PRO A 324 -9.46 13.48 29.90
N GLY A 325 -10.35 12.68 29.32
CA GLY A 325 -11.77 12.58 29.69
C GLY A 325 -12.68 13.64 29.07
N SER A 326 -12.18 14.48 28.16
CA SER A 326 -12.97 15.55 27.53
C SER A 326 -13.92 15.04 26.45
N GLY A 327 -13.65 13.88 25.86
CA GLY A 327 -14.35 13.39 24.66
C GLY A 327 -13.97 14.12 23.37
N VAL A 328 -13.03 15.08 23.42
CA VAL A 328 -12.61 15.89 22.28
C VAL A 328 -11.21 15.47 21.84
N TYR A 329 -11.13 14.83 20.67
CA TYR A 329 -9.89 14.28 20.11
C TYR A 329 -9.14 15.35 19.29
N ASP A 330 -8.43 16.27 19.94
CA ASP A 330 -7.87 17.49 19.35
C ASP A 330 -6.34 17.49 19.21
N ARG A 331 -5.61 16.56 19.82
CA ARG A 331 -4.15 16.43 19.64
C ARG A 331 -3.82 15.42 18.55
N PHE A 332 -3.28 15.90 17.43
CA PHE A 332 -2.92 15.09 16.27
C PHE A 332 -1.45 14.68 16.28
N GLN A 333 -1.19 13.39 16.03
CA GLN A 333 0.14 12.85 15.77
C GLN A 333 0.07 11.83 14.64
N ALA A 334 1.02 11.86 13.71
CA ALA A 334 1.05 10.89 12.61
C ALA A 334 2.45 10.61 12.10
N ALA A 335 2.65 9.38 11.63
CA ALA A 335 3.76 9.02 10.75
C ALA A 335 3.25 8.99 9.31
N TRP A 336 3.85 9.80 8.45
CA TRP A 336 3.59 9.84 7.02
C TRP A 336 4.78 9.24 6.28
N SER A 337 4.61 8.00 5.81
CA SER A 337 5.61 7.32 4.98
C SER A 337 5.29 7.56 3.51
N PHE A 338 6.25 8.03 2.74
CA PHE A 338 6.09 8.30 1.31
C PHE A 338 7.20 7.62 0.53
N ASN A 339 6.91 7.28 -0.74
CA ASN A 339 7.88 6.75 -1.70
C ASN A 339 8.00 7.61 -2.96
N ARG A 340 7.26 8.71 -3.01
CA ARG A 340 7.28 9.65 -4.12
C ARG A 340 7.15 11.07 -3.61
N LEU A 341 8.03 11.91 -4.13
CA LEU A 341 8.06 13.35 -3.93
C LEU A 341 8.11 14.02 -5.31
N SER A 342 7.00 14.63 -5.71
CA SER A 342 6.72 15.16 -7.04
C SER A 342 6.99 14.10 -8.13
N THR A 343 8.03 14.30 -8.94
CA THR A 343 8.44 13.40 -10.01
C THR A 343 9.50 12.38 -9.59
N ALA A 344 10.07 12.50 -8.39
CA ALA A 344 11.13 11.63 -7.92
C ALA A 344 10.59 10.45 -7.10
N PHE A 345 11.14 9.24 -7.33
CA PHE A 345 11.01 8.13 -6.39
C PHE A 345 12.00 8.34 -5.26
N LEU A 346 11.47 8.75 -4.12
CA LEU A 346 12.22 8.97 -2.90
C LEU A 346 11.39 8.44 -1.74
N SER A 347 11.97 7.54 -0.96
CA SER A 347 11.33 7.02 0.23
C SER A 347 11.79 7.74 1.48
N GLY A 348 10.84 8.07 2.35
CA GLY A 348 11.08 8.81 3.58
C GLY A 348 9.89 8.76 4.53
N LYS A 349 10.11 9.25 5.74
CA LYS A 349 9.06 9.40 6.76
C LYS A 349 9.06 10.81 7.32
N LEU A 350 7.87 11.39 7.41
CA LEU A 350 7.57 12.62 8.15
C LEU A 350 6.82 12.24 9.42
N TYR A 351 7.19 12.82 10.54
CA TYR A 351 6.47 12.72 11.80
C TYR A 351 5.79 14.06 12.05
N LEU A 352 4.47 14.04 11.99
CA LEU A 352 3.62 15.20 12.13
C LEU A 352 3.10 15.28 13.57
N SER A 353 3.11 16.49 14.13
CA SER A 353 2.45 16.77 15.41
C SER A 353 1.80 18.14 15.37
N GLY A 354 0.59 18.24 15.91
CA GLY A 354 -0.16 19.50 15.96
C GLY A 354 -1.56 19.31 16.52
N ALA A 355 -2.50 20.14 16.08
CA ALA A 355 -3.85 20.16 16.62
C ALA A 355 -4.92 20.03 15.53
N ALA A 356 -6.06 19.44 15.91
CA ALA A 356 -7.28 19.42 15.12
C ALA A 356 -8.26 20.46 15.65
N LEU A 357 -8.76 21.30 14.75
CA LEU A 357 -9.80 22.28 15.03
C LEU A 357 -11.07 21.87 14.30
N TYR A 358 -12.12 21.61 15.07
CA TYR A 358 -13.38 21.09 14.55
C TYR A 358 -14.40 22.20 14.30
N GLY A 359 -15.10 22.10 13.17
CA GLY A 359 -16.32 22.85 12.90
C GLY A 359 -17.55 22.22 13.56
N ALA A 360 -18.73 22.72 13.21
CA ALA A 360 -19.99 22.15 13.68
C ALA A 360 -20.16 20.72 13.18
N SER A 361 -20.59 19.82 14.06
CA SER A 361 -20.97 18.46 13.69
C SER A 361 -22.43 18.44 13.22
N ARG A 362 -22.71 17.70 12.15
CA ARG A 362 -24.05 17.45 11.65
C ARG A 362 -24.36 15.97 11.73
N GLU A 363 -25.42 15.62 12.45
CA GLU A 363 -25.91 14.26 12.53
C GLU A 363 -27.00 13.97 11.49
N TYR A 364 -26.95 12.76 10.97
CA TYR A 364 -27.86 12.18 10.00
C TYR A 364 -28.44 10.90 10.64
N PRO A 365 -29.53 11.02 11.41
CA PRO A 365 -30.19 9.87 12.01
C PRO A 365 -30.83 8.99 10.93
N SER A 366 -30.95 7.69 11.21
CA SER A 366 -31.57 6.73 10.29
C SER A 366 -30.94 6.75 8.88
N THR A 367 -29.62 6.86 8.81
CA THR A 367 -28.85 6.78 7.57
C THR A 367 -28.73 5.32 7.15
N ARG A 368 -29.08 5.02 5.90
CA ARG A 368 -28.91 3.68 5.34
C ARG A 368 -27.43 3.37 5.09
N LEU A 369 -26.93 2.32 5.72
CA LEU A 369 -25.60 1.77 5.48
C LEU A 369 -25.71 0.43 4.76
N LYS A 370 -24.93 0.25 3.69
CA LYS A 370 -24.77 -1.02 2.99
C LYS A 370 -23.52 -1.70 3.52
N THR A 371 -23.62 -2.96 3.89
CA THR A 371 -22.48 -3.77 4.34
C THR A 371 -22.28 -4.96 3.41
N LEU A 372 -21.02 -5.28 3.16
CA LEU A 372 -20.60 -6.46 2.42
C LEU A 372 -19.40 -7.07 3.14
N GLN A 373 -19.54 -8.29 3.61
CA GLN A 373 -18.42 -9.12 4.02
C GLN A 373 -18.19 -10.18 2.95
N THR A 374 -16.99 -10.23 2.40
CA THR A 374 -16.64 -11.19 1.33
C THR A 374 -15.25 -11.78 1.53
N GLY A 375 -15.16 -13.10 1.44
CA GLY A 375 -13.92 -13.86 1.48
C GLY A 375 -13.38 -14.04 0.08
N ILE A 376 -12.09 -13.78 -0.10
CA ILE A 376 -11.43 -13.71 -1.39
C ILE A 376 -10.09 -14.43 -1.33
N GLU A 377 -9.88 -15.40 -2.22
CA GLU A 377 -8.61 -16.10 -2.36
C GLU A 377 -7.96 -15.73 -3.68
N GLY A 378 -6.65 -15.53 -3.70
CA GLY A 378 -5.92 -15.30 -4.93
C GLY A 378 -4.41 -15.44 -4.79
N SER A 379 -3.69 -15.15 -5.88
CA SER A 379 -2.24 -15.14 -5.89
C SER A 379 -1.67 -13.74 -6.02
N MET A 380 -0.59 -13.49 -5.30
CA MET A 380 0.21 -12.28 -5.28
C MET A 380 1.43 -12.44 -6.17
N SER A 381 1.77 -11.37 -6.89
CA SER A 381 2.99 -11.26 -7.68
C SER A 381 3.62 -9.88 -7.53
N GLY A 382 4.95 -9.76 -7.67
CA GLY A 382 5.71 -8.51 -7.48
C GLY A 382 6.61 -8.57 -6.23
N TYR A 383 6.64 -7.51 -5.42
CA TYR A 383 7.42 -7.46 -4.17
C TYR A 383 7.05 -8.55 -3.15
N HIS A 384 5.76 -8.90 -3.10
CA HIS A 384 5.27 -10.06 -2.36
C HIS A 384 4.75 -11.07 -3.38
N THR A 385 5.07 -12.34 -3.17
CA THR A 385 4.71 -13.45 -4.06
C THR A 385 4.11 -14.58 -3.23
N GLY A 386 3.20 -15.35 -3.82
CA GLY A 386 2.53 -16.48 -3.16
C GLY A 386 1.02 -16.29 -3.06
N TRP A 387 0.34 -17.12 -2.27
CA TRP A 387 -1.11 -17.04 -2.07
C TRP A 387 -1.51 -15.92 -1.09
N LEU A 388 -2.74 -15.43 -1.23
CA LEU A 388 -3.41 -14.46 -0.37
C LEU A 388 -4.85 -14.91 -0.13
N ASN A 389 -5.22 -15.03 1.13
CA ASN A 389 -6.61 -15.20 1.55
C ASN A 389 -7.03 -13.94 2.31
N ALA A 390 -8.07 -13.26 1.85
CA ALA A 390 -8.51 -11.99 2.39
C ALA A 390 -10.00 -12.03 2.75
N MET A 391 -10.36 -11.40 3.87
CA MET A 391 -11.73 -11.12 4.26
C MET A 391 -11.93 -9.60 4.21
N ALA A 392 -12.68 -9.13 3.22
CA ALA A 392 -13.03 -7.72 3.09
C ALA A 392 -14.35 -7.47 3.83
N THR A 393 -14.32 -6.54 4.80
CA THR A 393 -15.52 -6.01 5.46
C THR A 393 -15.70 -4.57 5.01
N LEU A 394 -16.54 -4.41 3.99
CA LEU A 394 -16.88 -3.14 3.37
C LEU A 394 -18.17 -2.58 3.97
N LEU A 395 -18.16 -1.29 4.28
CA LEU A 395 -19.33 -0.53 4.65
C LEU A 395 -19.36 0.77 3.85
N THR A 396 -20.48 1.04 3.17
CA THR A 396 -20.72 2.31 2.48
C THR A 396 -22.05 2.92 2.90
N ILE A 397 -22.14 4.25 2.86
CA ILE A 397 -23.40 4.96 2.97
C ILE A 397 -24.17 4.73 1.68
N GLY A 398 -25.42 4.28 1.78
CA GLY A 398 -26.28 3.98 0.64
C GLY A 398 -27.59 4.75 0.72
N GLN A 399 -27.49 6.04 0.97
CA GLN A 399 -28.62 6.95 1.21
C GLN A 399 -28.62 8.00 0.11
N GLU A 400 -29.48 7.81 -0.89
CA GLU A 400 -29.60 8.75 -2.02
C GLU A 400 -29.86 10.18 -1.51
N GLY A 401 -29.13 11.14 -2.08
CA GLY A 401 -29.17 12.54 -1.68
C GLY A 401 -28.33 12.90 -0.44
N SER A 402 -27.69 11.92 0.22
CA SER A 402 -26.62 12.20 1.18
C SER A 402 -25.39 12.77 0.47
N PRO A 403 -24.70 13.78 1.05
CA PRO A 403 -23.43 14.26 0.49
C PRO A 403 -22.31 13.21 0.53
N HIS A 404 -22.54 12.11 1.25
CA HIS A 404 -21.61 10.99 1.41
C HIS A 404 -22.15 9.69 0.80
N ASP A 405 -23.19 9.76 -0.04
CA ASP A 405 -23.71 8.56 -0.70
C ASP A 405 -22.61 7.86 -1.52
N GLY A 406 -22.50 6.54 -1.37
CA GLY A 406 -21.43 5.72 -1.94
C GLY A 406 -20.10 5.75 -1.18
N GLU A 407 -19.90 6.65 -0.22
CA GLU A 407 -18.65 6.76 0.56
C GLU A 407 -18.66 5.86 1.80
N GLY A 408 -17.47 5.43 2.24
CA GLY A 408 -17.35 4.44 3.29
C GLY A 408 -15.93 4.05 3.63
N PHE A 409 -15.80 2.87 4.23
CA PHE A 409 -14.51 2.26 4.55
C PHE A 409 -14.52 0.76 4.32
N CYS A 410 -13.34 0.19 4.16
CA CYS A 410 -13.13 -1.25 4.12
C CYS A 410 -12.00 -1.65 5.06
N VAL A 411 -12.23 -2.70 5.86
CA VAL A 411 -11.18 -3.41 6.57
C VAL A 411 -10.93 -4.72 5.84
N LEU A 412 -9.71 -4.92 5.36
CA LEU A 412 -9.29 -6.14 4.69
C LEU A 412 -8.34 -6.90 5.60
N SER A 413 -8.85 -7.94 6.27
CA SER A 413 -8.00 -8.86 7.02
C SER A 413 -7.45 -9.90 6.06
N HIS A 414 -6.15 -10.17 6.10
CA HIS A 414 -5.53 -11.08 5.15
C HIS A 414 -4.53 -12.03 5.80
N VAL A 415 -4.37 -13.18 5.16
CA VAL A 415 -3.37 -14.20 5.48
C VAL A 415 -2.60 -14.52 4.22
N THR A 416 -1.27 -14.64 4.37
CA THR A 416 -0.34 -15.00 3.31
C THR A 416 0.63 -16.05 3.81
N GLY A 417 1.48 -16.58 2.93
CA GLY A 417 2.61 -17.43 3.34
C GLY A 417 3.61 -16.76 4.29
N ARG A 418 3.47 -15.45 4.59
CA ARG A 418 4.33 -14.69 5.51
C ARG A 418 3.66 -14.33 6.84
N GLY A 419 2.38 -14.68 7.02
CA GLY A 419 1.61 -14.37 8.21
C GLY A 419 0.31 -13.62 7.91
N SER A 420 -0.33 -13.13 8.98
CA SER A 420 -1.60 -12.41 8.93
C SER A 420 -1.41 -10.91 9.13
N GLY A 421 -2.21 -10.11 8.43
CA GLY A 421 -2.21 -8.65 8.52
C GLY A 421 -3.60 -8.05 8.28
N GLN A 422 -3.67 -6.72 8.35
CA GLN A 422 -4.88 -5.97 8.05
C GLN A 422 -4.56 -4.78 7.15
N ALA A 423 -5.52 -4.38 6.33
CA ALA A 423 -5.50 -3.11 5.63
C ALA A 423 -6.75 -2.31 5.97
N TRP A 424 -6.57 -0.99 6.11
CA TRP A 424 -7.65 -0.04 6.38
C TRP A 424 -7.74 0.92 5.21
N ALA A 425 -8.91 0.97 4.58
CA ALA A 425 -9.11 1.75 3.38
C ALA A 425 -10.33 2.65 3.51
N TYR A 426 -10.18 3.84 2.94
CA TYR A 426 -11.32 4.60 2.45
C TYR A 426 -11.93 3.86 1.26
N ALA A 427 -13.25 3.79 1.20
CA ALA A 427 -13.98 3.17 0.11
C ALA A 427 -14.95 4.17 -0.52
N GLU A 428 -15.04 4.18 -1.84
CA GLU A 428 -16.05 4.95 -2.57
C GLU A 428 -16.61 4.15 -3.74
N GLU A 429 -17.93 4.19 -3.87
CA GLU A 429 -18.63 3.74 -5.07
C GLU A 429 -18.29 4.71 -6.21
N SER A 430 -17.32 4.31 -7.03
CA SER A 430 -16.82 5.13 -8.14
C SER A 430 -17.71 5.02 -9.38
N PHE A 431 -18.44 3.92 -9.49
CA PHE A 431 -19.46 3.64 -10.48
C PHE A 431 -20.46 2.65 -9.87
N PRO A 432 -21.75 2.62 -10.26
CA PRO A 432 -22.72 1.68 -9.72
C PRO A 432 -22.22 0.23 -9.61
N GLY A 433 -22.19 -0.28 -8.38
CA GLY A 433 -21.73 -1.63 -8.03
C GLY A 433 -20.22 -1.84 -8.06
N ILE A 434 -19.41 -0.79 -8.24
CA ILE A 434 -17.95 -0.84 -8.26
C ILE A 434 -17.38 0.08 -7.21
N VAL A 435 -16.72 -0.53 -6.23
CA VAL A 435 -16.16 0.19 -5.09
C VAL A 435 -14.65 0.24 -5.22
N ILE A 436 -14.11 1.45 -5.29
CA ILE A 436 -12.67 1.71 -5.29
C ILE A 436 -12.23 1.99 -3.86
N MET A 437 -11.06 1.47 -3.52
CA MET A 437 -10.49 1.54 -2.18
C MET A 437 -9.06 2.05 -2.24
N GLY A 438 -8.74 2.99 -1.34
CA GLY A 438 -7.39 3.50 -1.12
C GLY A 438 -7.07 3.41 0.37
N GLY A 439 -6.00 2.73 0.73
CA GLY A 439 -5.73 2.42 2.13
C GLY A 439 -4.28 2.13 2.48
N LEU A 440 -4.04 2.04 3.78
CA LEU A 440 -2.80 1.54 4.34
C LEU A 440 -2.96 0.05 4.59
N SER A 441 -2.11 -0.78 3.96
CA SER A 441 -1.94 -2.17 4.37
C SER A 441 -0.81 -2.26 5.38
N ASP A 442 -1.09 -2.93 6.49
CA ASP A 442 -0.07 -3.30 7.46
C ASP A 442 0.71 -4.53 6.99
N GLN A 443 1.70 -4.87 7.79
CA GLN A 443 2.53 -6.04 7.61
C GLN A 443 1.70 -7.33 7.76
N PRO A 444 2.04 -8.42 7.04
CA PRO A 444 3.28 -8.68 6.31
C PRO A 444 3.33 -8.12 4.87
N VAL A 445 2.27 -7.44 4.44
CA VAL A 445 2.13 -6.89 3.09
C VAL A 445 1.98 -5.36 3.20
N TYR A 446 3.02 -4.71 3.75
CA TYR A 446 2.95 -3.29 4.09
C TYR A 446 3.08 -2.38 2.88
N GLY A 447 2.21 -1.38 2.81
CA GLY A 447 2.31 -0.34 1.79
C GLY A 447 1.01 0.40 1.51
N LEU A 448 1.08 1.21 0.47
CA LEU A 448 -0.06 1.91 -0.11
C LEU A 448 -0.89 0.89 -0.90
N MET A 449 -2.09 0.60 -0.40
CA MET A 449 -3.05 -0.28 -1.03
C MET A 449 -4.00 0.53 -1.90
N GLN A 450 -4.21 0.07 -3.13
CA GLN A 450 -5.27 0.52 -4.02
C GLN A 450 -6.02 -0.70 -4.54
N ALA A 451 -7.34 -0.70 -4.47
CA ALA A 451 -8.14 -1.85 -4.84
C ALA A 451 -9.48 -1.46 -5.47
N ALA A 452 -10.07 -2.40 -6.19
CA ALA A 452 -11.39 -2.30 -6.79
C ALA A 452 -12.15 -3.60 -6.52
N LEU A 453 -13.34 -3.48 -5.94
CA LEU A 453 -14.27 -4.59 -5.73
C LEU A 453 -15.44 -4.45 -6.70
N ASN A 454 -15.65 -5.47 -7.52
CA ASN A 454 -16.78 -5.53 -8.44
C ASN A 454 -17.96 -6.28 -7.84
N GLY A 455 -18.90 -5.52 -7.28
CA GLY A 455 -20.16 -6.04 -6.75
C GLY A 455 -21.16 -6.52 -7.80
N ASN A 456 -20.95 -6.19 -9.09
CA ASN A 456 -21.83 -6.61 -10.19
C ASN A 456 -21.51 -8.00 -10.74
N SER A 457 -20.39 -8.60 -10.30
CA SER A 457 -19.98 -9.95 -10.71
C SER A 457 -20.39 -11.01 -9.68
N SER A 458 -20.64 -12.24 -10.15
CA SER A 458 -20.87 -13.42 -9.31
C SER A 458 -20.05 -14.58 -9.89
N PRO A 459 -18.99 -15.08 -9.19
CA PRO A 459 -18.45 -14.56 -7.92
C PRO A 459 -17.91 -13.12 -8.05
N ARG A 460 -17.91 -12.36 -6.95
CA ARG A 460 -17.30 -11.02 -6.93
C ARG A 460 -15.80 -11.11 -7.14
N THR A 461 -15.23 -10.10 -7.79
CA THR A 461 -13.79 -9.98 -8.00
C THR A 461 -13.21 -8.77 -7.26
N LEU A 462 -12.06 -8.99 -6.61
CA LEU A 462 -11.23 -7.93 -6.03
C LEU A 462 -9.92 -7.87 -6.80
N THR A 463 -9.66 -6.72 -7.41
CA THR A 463 -8.31 -6.38 -7.88
C THR A 463 -7.66 -5.50 -6.84
N MET A 464 -6.42 -5.83 -6.46
CA MET A 464 -5.63 -5.05 -5.51
C MET A 464 -4.23 -4.85 -6.06
N SER A 465 -3.72 -3.62 -5.92
CA SER A 465 -2.31 -3.30 -6.05
C SER A 465 -1.75 -2.76 -4.75
N LEU A 466 -0.53 -3.18 -4.41
CA LEU A 466 0.19 -2.65 -3.25
C LEU A 466 1.53 -2.08 -3.68
N GLU A 467 1.76 -0.82 -3.34
CA GLU A 467 3.02 -0.13 -3.55
C GLU A 467 3.76 0.02 -2.22
N ARG A 468 4.99 -0.50 -2.15
CA ARG A 468 5.83 -0.36 -0.96
C ARG A 468 6.24 1.10 -0.79
N VAL A 469 5.91 1.68 0.35
CA VAL A 469 6.29 3.06 0.70
C VAL A 469 7.72 3.20 1.20
N ASP A 470 8.39 2.08 1.43
CA ASP A 470 9.79 1.97 1.84
C ASP A 470 10.69 1.45 0.70
N ALA A 471 10.13 1.26 -0.50
CA ALA A 471 10.88 0.84 -1.67
C ALA A 471 11.92 1.91 -2.05
N GLY A 472 13.19 1.54 -2.12
CA GLY A 472 14.29 2.46 -2.43
C GLY A 472 15.04 3.01 -1.21
N LEU A 473 14.59 2.74 0.02
CA LEU A 473 15.49 2.82 1.17
C LEU A 473 16.57 1.75 1.02
N ALA A 474 17.79 2.04 1.50
CA ALA A 474 18.86 1.05 1.51
C ALA A 474 18.33 -0.24 2.14
N PRO A 475 18.59 -1.42 1.53
CA PRO A 475 18.08 -2.69 2.04
C PRO A 475 18.42 -2.82 3.52
N GLY A 476 17.39 -2.81 4.36
CA GLY A 476 17.50 -2.89 5.81
C GLY A 476 16.79 -4.13 6.33
N THR A 477 17.04 -4.43 7.60
CA THR A 477 16.25 -5.37 8.38
C THR A 477 14.95 -4.68 8.80
N ASP A 478 13.83 -5.40 8.80
CA ASP A 478 12.56 -4.91 9.34
C ASP A 478 12.01 -5.99 10.27
N LEU A 479 12.48 -5.96 11.51
CA LEU A 479 12.20 -6.98 12.51
C LEU A 479 10.94 -6.63 13.28
N LYS A 480 10.05 -7.60 13.42
CA LYS A 480 8.78 -7.45 14.14
C LYS A 480 8.52 -8.65 15.01
N MET A 481 7.83 -8.41 16.09
CA MET A 481 7.43 -9.42 17.05
C MET A 481 5.96 -9.26 17.41
N LYS A 482 5.28 -10.38 17.62
CA LYS A 482 3.93 -10.40 18.16
C LYS A 482 3.78 -11.56 19.14
N ALA A 483 3.37 -11.26 20.36
CA ALA A 483 2.92 -12.28 21.31
C ALA A 483 1.43 -12.51 21.11
N MET A 484 1.00 -13.76 21.26
CA MET A 484 -0.40 -14.16 21.25
C MET A 484 -0.64 -15.04 22.48
N ALA A 485 -1.66 -14.69 23.26
CA ALA A 485 -2.09 -15.38 24.46
C ALA A 485 -3.63 -15.38 24.54
N PRO A 486 -4.25 -16.30 25.29
CA PRO A 486 -5.66 -16.21 25.63
C PRO A 486 -5.98 -14.92 26.41
N GLU A 487 -7.17 -14.36 26.23
CA GLU A 487 -7.61 -13.15 26.92
C GLU A 487 -7.88 -13.36 28.42
N ALA A 488 -8.22 -14.58 28.84
CA ALA A 488 -8.49 -14.94 30.22
C ALA A 488 -8.06 -16.38 30.50
N VAL A 489 -7.53 -16.63 31.70
CA VAL A 489 -7.01 -17.93 32.15
C VAL A 489 -7.29 -18.11 33.64
N SER A 490 -7.51 -19.36 34.07
CA SER A 490 -7.78 -19.63 35.49
C SER A 490 -6.48 -19.69 36.32
N PRO A 491 -6.52 -19.32 37.61
CA PRO A 491 -5.40 -19.58 38.51
C PRO A 491 -4.95 -21.05 38.47
N GLY A 492 -3.66 -21.28 38.26
CA GLY A 492 -3.06 -22.62 38.15
C GLY A 492 -3.13 -23.25 36.77
N GLU A 493 -3.70 -22.58 35.76
CA GLU A 493 -3.72 -23.06 34.37
C GLU A 493 -2.36 -22.87 33.69
N THR A 494 -1.99 -23.80 32.81
CA THR A 494 -0.83 -23.68 31.92
C THR A 494 -1.27 -23.04 30.61
N VAL A 495 -0.70 -21.89 30.30
CA VAL A 495 -0.99 -21.07 29.13
C VAL A 495 0.08 -21.29 28.08
N ASN A 496 -0.34 -21.49 26.84
CA ASN A 496 0.56 -21.54 25.69
C ASN A 496 0.62 -20.17 25.02
N TYR A 497 1.81 -19.59 25.01
CA TYR A 497 2.13 -18.34 24.36
C TYR A 497 2.77 -18.61 23.02
N MET A 498 2.25 -17.98 21.98
CA MET A 498 2.86 -18.02 20.65
C MET A 498 3.53 -16.69 20.37
N VAL A 499 4.79 -16.73 19.95
CA VAL A 499 5.58 -15.57 19.55
C VAL A 499 5.87 -15.68 18.06
N GLU A 500 5.33 -14.76 17.27
CA GLU A 500 5.71 -14.59 15.87
C GLU A 500 6.90 -13.63 15.78
N LEU A 501 8.02 -14.09 15.24
CA LEU A 501 9.18 -13.26 14.90
C LEU A 501 9.30 -13.19 13.38
N ARG A 502 9.34 -11.97 12.83
CA ARG A 502 9.36 -11.75 11.39
C ARG A 502 10.44 -10.76 10.98
N ASN A 503 11.11 -11.02 9.86
CA ASN A 503 11.97 -10.07 9.17
C ASN A 503 11.37 -9.77 7.79
N ASP A 504 10.65 -8.64 7.70
CA ASP A 504 10.05 -8.15 6.46
C ASP A 504 11.06 -7.40 5.57
N GLY A 505 12.27 -7.19 6.10
CA GLY A 505 13.36 -6.47 5.46
C GLY A 505 13.96 -7.19 4.27
N LEU A 506 14.75 -6.44 3.48
CA LEU A 506 15.48 -6.96 2.33
C LEU A 506 16.88 -7.48 2.71
N LYS A 507 17.32 -7.27 3.96
CA LYS A 507 18.52 -7.87 4.54
C LYS A 507 18.16 -8.81 5.66
N ALA A 508 18.99 -9.83 5.83
CA ALA A 508 18.96 -10.63 7.03
C ALA A 508 19.38 -9.78 8.23
N ALA A 509 18.83 -10.09 9.41
CA ALA A 509 19.34 -9.58 10.66
C ALA A 509 20.26 -10.63 11.25
N ASP A 510 21.50 -10.25 11.47
CA ASP A 510 22.49 -11.14 12.06
C ASP A 510 22.54 -10.88 13.58
N ASP A 511 22.87 -11.92 14.34
CA ASP A 511 23.16 -11.86 15.78
C ASP A 511 22.09 -11.14 16.62
N GLN A 512 20.86 -11.67 16.60
CA GLN A 512 19.73 -11.14 17.37
C GLN A 512 19.34 -12.08 18.52
N ALA A 513 18.87 -11.51 19.62
CA ALA A 513 18.30 -12.23 20.75
C ALA A 513 16.85 -11.77 20.98
N LEU A 514 15.92 -12.71 20.93
CA LEU A 514 14.52 -12.51 21.28
C LEU A 514 14.33 -12.85 22.76
N VAL A 515 13.80 -11.93 23.53
CA VAL A 515 13.49 -12.10 24.96
C VAL A 515 11.99 -11.95 25.16
N ALA A 516 11.35 -12.98 25.68
CA ALA A 516 9.94 -12.95 26.09
C ALA A 516 9.85 -12.98 27.62
N VAL A 517 9.39 -11.86 28.19
CA VAL A 517 9.19 -11.67 29.63
C VAL A 517 7.80 -12.11 30.02
N PHE A 518 7.72 -12.92 31.07
CA PHE A 518 6.49 -13.55 31.51
C PHE A 518 5.71 -12.56 32.38
N PRO A 519 4.38 -12.76 32.54
CA PRO A 519 3.65 -12.07 33.59
C PRO A 519 4.30 -12.31 34.97
N PRO A 520 4.30 -11.30 35.85
CA PRO A 520 4.69 -11.48 37.24
C PRO A 520 4.02 -12.72 37.86
N HIS A 521 4.78 -13.52 38.61
CA HIS A 521 4.30 -14.75 39.26
C HIS A 521 3.87 -15.90 38.33
N ALA A 522 4.17 -15.83 37.03
CA ALA A 522 4.06 -16.99 36.15
C ALA A 522 5.26 -17.92 36.34
N ARG A 523 5.03 -19.23 36.28
CA ARG A 523 6.09 -20.24 36.35
C ARG A 523 6.35 -20.83 34.97
N PHE A 524 7.61 -20.82 34.51
CA PHE A 524 7.99 -21.46 33.27
C PHE A 524 7.69 -22.97 33.25
N VAL A 525 7.24 -23.46 32.09
CA VAL A 525 6.97 -24.88 31.84
C VAL A 525 7.87 -25.41 30.73
N SER A 526 7.88 -24.76 29.56
CA SER A 526 8.68 -25.19 28.40
C SER A 526 8.76 -24.09 27.33
N ALA A 527 9.74 -24.17 26.44
CA ALA A 527 9.79 -23.35 25.21
C ALA A 527 10.27 -24.17 24.01
N SER A 528 9.87 -23.75 22.81
CA SER A 528 10.26 -24.38 21.54
C SER A 528 11.68 -24.00 21.13
N GLY A 529 12.38 -24.90 20.43
CA GLY A 529 13.71 -24.63 19.89
C GLY A 529 14.79 -24.46 20.96
N ASP A 530 15.99 -24.09 20.53
CA ASP A 530 17.11 -23.82 21.44
C ASP A 530 16.86 -22.50 22.16
N HIS A 531 16.76 -22.56 23.49
CA HIS A 531 16.39 -21.43 24.33
C HIS A 531 17.15 -21.42 25.65
N LYS A 532 17.15 -20.26 26.30
CA LYS A 532 17.64 -20.05 27.67
C LYS A 532 16.48 -19.53 28.52
N PHE A 533 16.34 -20.02 29.74
CA PHE A 533 15.34 -19.54 30.69
C PHE A 533 16.05 -18.86 31.87
N TYR A 534 15.47 -17.76 32.33
CA TYR A 534 15.98 -16.96 33.43
C TYR A 534 14.85 -16.65 34.40
N ASP A 535 15.14 -16.72 35.69
CA ASP A 535 14.24 -16.36 36.77
C ASP A 535 14.94 -15.34 37.68
N ILE A 536 14.82 -14.04 37.36
CA ILE A 536 15.55 -12.98 38.04
C ILE A 536 14.71 -12.38 39.16
N ALA A 537 15.31 -12.22 40.33
CA ALA A 537 14.73 -11.53 41.46
C ALA A 537 14.69 -10.01 41.24
N HIS A 538 13.50 -9.39 41.34
CA HIS A 538 13.36 -7.94 41.31
C HIS A 538 12.67 -7.44 42.58
N TRP A 539 13.17 -6.32 43.13
CA TRP A 539 12.67 -5.70 44.35
C TRP A 539 11.76 -4.51 44.02
N ILE A 540 10.48 -4.59 44.42
CA ILE A 540 9.53 -3.48 44.32
C ILE A 540 8.93 -3.23 45.70
N GLY A 541 9.10 -2.01 46.23
CA GLY A 541 8.51 -1.61 47.50
C GLY A 541 8.92 -2.50 48.69
N GLY A 542 10.15 -3.02 48.69
CA GLY A 542 10.63 -3.93 49.75
C GLY A 542 10.07 -5.37 49.65
N THR A 543 9.42 -5.72 48.54
CA THR A 543 8.90 -7.07 48.29
C THR A 543 9.67 -7.71 47.13
N HIS A 544 10.00 -8.98 47.29
CA HIS A 544 10.73 -9.78 46.30
C HIS A 544 9.76 -10.39 45.29
N SER A 545 9.95 -10.12 43.99
CA SER A 545 9.15 -10.74 42.92
C SER A 545 10.03 -11.26 41.79
N PRO A 546 9.93 -12.54 41.41
CA PRO A 546 10.59 -13.06 40.23
C PRO A 546 10.00 -12.45 38.95
N VAL A 547 10.86 -12.13 37.98
CA VAL A 547 10.50 -11.74 36.61
C VAL A 547 11.07 -12.79 35.66
N PRO A 548 10.32 -13.88 35.38
CA PRO A 548 10.83 -14.92 34.51
C PRO A 548 10.86 -14.45 33.06
N PHE A 549 11.86 -14.89 32.30
CA PHE A 549 11.90 -14.70 30.86
C PHE A 549 12.60 -15.84 30.13
N VAL A 550 12.26 -15.98 28.85
CA VAL A 550 12.88 -16.93 27.93
C VAL A 550 13.56 -16.16 26.82
N ARG A 551 14.74 -16.62 26.43
CA ARG A 551 15.58 -16.03 25.40
C ARG A 551 15.87 -17.03 24.30
N TRP A 552 15.71 -16.61 23.06
CA TRP A 552 16.17 -17.33 21.86
C TRP A 552 17.25 -16.52 21.16
N ASP A 553 18.36 -17.18 20.82
CA ASP A 553 19.46 -16.56 20.10
C ASP A 553 19.43 -16.99 18.63
N PHE A 554 19.56 -16.01 17.73
CA PHE A 554 19.57 -16.20 16.30
C PHE A 554 20.87 -15.66 15.72
N ASP A 555 21.70 -16.55 15.17
CA ASP A 555 22.86 -16.13 14.36
C ASP A 555 22.38 -15.36 13.12
N LYS A 556 21.24 -15.76 12.57
CA LYS A 556 20.65 -15.12 11.40
C LYS A 556 19.13 -15.27 11.34
N ILE A 557 18.44 -14.15 11.17
CA ILE A 557 17.03 -14.06 10.81
C ILE A 557 16.98 -13.66 9.32
N PRO A 558 16.73 -14.60 8.39
CA PRO A 558 16.81 -14.34 6.95
C PRO A 558 15.89 -13.19 6.50
N ALA A 559 16.28 -12.48 5.45
CA ALA A 559 15.40 -11.51 4.81
C ALA A 559 14.10 -12.19 4.35
N ARG A 560 12.97 -11.48 4.45
CA ARG A 560 11.65 -11.97 4.00
C ARG A 560 11.23 -13.30 4.65
N SER A 561 11.56 -13.49 5.93
CA SER A 561 11.23 -14.72 6.67
C SER A 561 10.30 -14.44 7.84
N SER A 562 9.50 -15.45 8.21
CA SER A 562 8.72 -15.47 9.44
C SER A 562 8.97 -16.81 10.14
N MET A 563 8.97 -16.79 11.47
CA MET A 563 9.06 -18.00 12.29
C MET A 563 8.15 -17.86 13.52
N GLN A 564 7.68 -19.00 14.01
CA GLN A 564 6.88 -19.09 15.22
C GLN A 564 7.67 -19.82 16.30
N LEU A 565 7.70 -19.21 17.47
CA LEU A 565 8.20 -19.81 18.69
C LEU A 565 7.04 -19.92 19.67
N ASN A 566 7.12 -20.88 20.58
CA ASN A 566 6.13 -21.07 21.61
C ASN A 566 6.81 -21.18 22.97
N TYR A 567 6.16 -20.67 24.01
CA TYR A 567 6.52 -20.96 25.39
C TYR A 567 5.28 -21.20 26.23
N GLN A 568 5.43 -22.00 27.28
CA GLN A 568 4.35 -22.34 28.19
C GLN A 568 4.69 -21.81 29.58
N ALA A 569 3.69 -21.18 30.21
CA ALA A 569 3.80 -20.71 31.58
C ALA A 569 2.55 -21.09 32.38
N LYS A 570 2.75 -21.45 33.65
CA LYS A 570 1.68 -21.71 34.61
C LYS A 570 1.38 -20.44 35.40
N ILE A 571 0.14 -19.96 35.37
CA ILE A 571 -0.23 -18.69 35.99
C ILE A 571 -0.57 -18.88 37.47
N GLY A 572 0.09 -18.12 38.36
CA GLY A 572 -0.16 -18.13 39.79
C GLY A 572 -1.45 -17.40 40.19
N LEU A 573 -1.89 -17.56 41.45
CA LEU A 573 -3.10 -16.94 42.01
C LEU A 573 -3.13 -15.41 41.89
N ALA A 574 -1.96 -14.74 41.92
CA ALA A 574 -1.85 -13.29 41.81
C ALA A 574 -1.93 -12.76 40.36
N GLY A 575 -1.64 -13.60 39.35
CA GLY A 575 -1.54 -13.18 37.94
C GLY A 575 -2.87 -13.17 37.17
N ALA A 576 -3.98 -13.61 37.78
CA ALA A 576 -5.27 -13.77 37.10
C ALA A 576 -5.97 -12.44 36.74
N HIS A 577 -5.46 -11.30 37.22
CA HIS A 577 -5.99 -9.96 36.93
C HIS A 577 -5.02 -9.10 36.09
N GLU A 578 -3.89 -9.64 35.67
CA GLU A 578 -2.86 -8.91 34.94
C GLU A 578 -2.92 -9.17 33.44
N ARG A 579 -2.25 -8.30 32.66
CA ARG A 579 -2.15 -8.47 31.21
C ARG A 579 -1.31 -9.73 30.93
N LEU A 580 -1.97 -10.75 30.39
CA LEU A 580 -1.34 -12.05 30.13
C LEU A 580 -0.29 -11.98 29.03
N GLU A 581 -0.41 -11.05 28.10
CA GLU A 581 0.60 -10.80 27.06
C GLU A 581 1.90 -10.28 27.70
N GLY A 582 2.87 -11.19 27.86
CA GLY A 582 4.22 -10.85 28.27
C GLY A 582 4.91 -9.84 27.34
N ASN A 583 5.89 -9.09 27.86
CA ASN A 583 6.65 -8.13 27.05
C ASN A 583 7.65 -8.87 26.16
N LEU A 584 7.78 -8.42 24.90
CA LEU A 584 8.76 -8.95 23.96
C LEU A 584 9.83 -7.91 23.67
N TYR A 585 11.09 -8.35 23.65
CA TYR A 585 12.24 -7.54 23.28
C TYR A 585 13.07 -8.27 22.23
N LEU A 586 13.52 -7.54 21.21
CA LEU A 586 14.50 -8.02 20.25
C LEU A 586 15.68 -7.08 20.29
N ILE A 587 16.83 -7.62 20.65
CA ILE A 587 18.05 -6.84 20.87
C ILE A 587 19.23 -7.55 20.21
N PRO A 588 20.32 -6.83 19.89
CA PRO A 588 21.56 -7.47 19.46
C PRO A 588 22.01 -8.50 20.49
N ARG A 589 22.46 -9.67 20.01
CA ARG A 589 22.90 -10.78 20.86
C ARG A 589 24.00 -10.36 21.83
N ALA A 590 24.94 -9.53 21.38
CA ALA A 590 26.00 -8.98 22.23
C ALA A 590 25.45 -8.18 23.42
N SER A 591 24.41 -7.36 23.21
CA SER A 591 23.74 -6.65 24.30
C SER A 591 22.98 -7.60 25.22
N ALA A 592 22.33 -8.62 24.65
CA ALA A 592 21.68 -9.63 25.47
C ALA A 592 22.69 -10.46 26.28
N ASP A 593 23.88 -10.73 25.75
CA ASP A 593 24.97 -11.38 26.47
C ASP A 593 25.57 -10.46 27.53
N GLU A 594 25.58 -9.14 27.35
CA GLU A 594 26.00 -8.20 28.40
C GLU A 594 24.98 -8.14 29.55
N ILE A 595 23.69 -8.10 29.21
CA ILE A 595 22.59 -7.98 30.19
C ILE A 595 22.31 -9.34 30.86
N PHE A 596 22.45 -10.44 30.11
CA PHE A 596 22.11 -11.80 30.52
C PHE A 596 23.26 -12.81 30.21
N PRO A 597 24.46 -12.60 30.78
CA PRO A 597 25.72 -13.24 30.35
C PRO A 597 25.83 -14.73 30.60
N ALA A 598 25.13 -15.25 31.61
CA ALA A 598 25.16 -16.68 31.93
C ALA A 598 23.85 -17.12 32.58
N PHE A 599 23.43 -18.33 32.24
CA PHE A 599 22.41 -19.07 32.98
C PHE A 599 22.95 -19.35 34.38
N ASP A 600 22.31 -18.80 35.40
CA ASP A 600 22.55 -19.12 36.81
C ASP A 600 21.39 -19.98 37.32
N PRO A 601 21.51 -21.31 37.33
CA PRO A 601 20.47 -22.20 37.85
C PRO A 601 20.24 -22.07 39.36
N GLU A 602 21.10 -21.35 40.09
CA GLU A 602 21.06 -21.21 41.55
C GLU A 602 20.69 -19.80 42.04
N GLY A 603 20.49 -18.83 41.14
CA GLY A 603 19.98 -17.49 41.49
C GLY A 603 20.91 -16.67 42.40
N GLY A 604 22.22 -16.80 42.24
CA GLY A 604 23.26 -16.18 43.04
C GLY A 604 23.79 -14.84 42.54
N HIS A 605 23.25 -14.28 41.46
CA HIS A 605 23.64 -12.97 40.96
C HIS A 605 22.44 -12.00 40.93
N ASP A 606 22.47 -11.06 41.88
CA ASP A 606 21.62 -9.85 41.92
C ASP A 606 21.77 -8.98 40.67
#